data_AF-A0A963QFN8-F1
#
_entry.id   AF-A0A963QFN8-F1
#
_cell.length_a   1.000
_cell.length_b   1.000
_cell.length_c   1.000
_cell.angle_alpha   90.00
_cell.angle_beta   90.00
_cell.angle_gamma   90.00
#
_symmetry.space_group_name_H-M   'P 1'
#
loop_
_entity.id
_entity.type
_entity.pdbx_description
1 polymer ?
#
loop_
_entity_poly.entity_id
_entity_poly.type
_entity_poly.pdbx_seq_one_letter_code
_entity_poly.pdbx_strand_id
1 'polypeptide(L)'
;MTDWTDHTARARTWFESLRDSICTAFEAIEREAGSEASFEYTPWQRETPDDSDGGGGTRGVMKGKVFEKVGVNVSTVGGAFTPEFAKSIHGASEDSPGFTATGISLVAHMANPHVPAVHMNTRFLTTGKAWFGGGGDLNPPIPYDEDTRDFHAAFKAACDAHDPAYYARFKEWADEYFFIPHRGVARGVGGIFYDHLECADDAQWERHFAFTQDVGRAFLDIFPQLVRRRMGMEWSAPEKRQQLEWRGRYAEFNLVY
;
A
#
# COMPACT_ATOMS: atom_id res chain seq x y z
N MET A 1 7.95 18.77 -21.99
CA MET A 1 7.66 17.89 -20.85
C MET A 1 6.26 17.35 -21.10
N THR A 2 6.05 16.03 -21.00
CA THR A 2 4.73 15.43 -21.20
C THR A 2 3.77 15.96 -20.14
N ASP A 3 2.57 16.36 -20.55
CA ASP A 3 1.50 16.72 -19.61
C ASP A 3 0.88 15.43 -19.06
N TRP A 4 1.07 15.19 -17.77
CA TRP A 4 0.60 13.98 -17.08
C TRP A 4 -0.75 14.19 -16.37
N THR A 5 -1.47 15.28 -16.65
CA THR A 5 -2.74 15.62 -15.98
C THR A 5 -3.80 14.52 -16.18
N ASP A 6 -4.06 14.12 -17.42
CA ASP A 6 -5.06 13.08 -17.74
C ASP A 6 -4.65 11.71 -17.19
N HIS A 7 -3.36 11.39 -17.27
CA HIS A 7 -2.77 10.18 -16.71
C HIS A 7 -2.96 10.12 -15.18
N THR A 8 -2.71 11.23 -14.49
CA THR A 8 -2.94 11.36 -13.04
C THR A 8 -4.42 11.17 -12.71
N ALA A 9 -5.32 11.77 -13.49
CA ALA A 9 -6.77 11.62 -13.27
C ALA A 9 -7.21 10.16 -13.42
N ARG A 10 -6.70 9.44 -14.42
CA ARG A 10 -6.98 8.01 -14.63
C ARG A 10 -6.45 7.14 -13.50
N ALA A 11 -5.21 7.39 -13.05
CA ALA A 11 -4.63 6.69 -11.92
C ALA A 11 -5.42 6.93 -10.63
N ARG A 12 -5.82 8.19 -10.37
CA ARG A 12 -6.68 8.57 -9.26
C ARG A 12 -8.00 7.80 -9.27
N THR A 13 -8.72 7.78 -10.39
CA THR A 13 -10.00 7.05 -10.50
C THR A 13 -9.82 5.57 -10.19
N TRP A 14 -8.73 4.96 -10.65
CA TRP A 14 -8.41 3.58 -10.31
C TRP A 14 -8.18 3.40 -8.81
N PHE A 15 -7.37 4.24 -8.17
CA PHE A 15 -7.07 4.14 -6.74
C PHE A 15 -8.32 4.33 -5.86
N GLU A 16 -9.19 5.28 -6.21
CA GLU A 16 -10.47 5.49 -5.53
C GLU A 16 -11.40 4.26 -5.67
N SER A 17 -11.50 3.68 -6.87
CA SER A 17 -12.28 2.48 -7.14
C SER A 17 -11.73 1.23 -6.43
N LEU A 18 -10.40 1.08 -6.39
CA LEU A 18 -9.75 0.00 -5.66
C LEU A 18 -9.99 0.13 -4.16
N ARG A 19 -9.93 1.35 -3.60
CA ARG A 19 -10.28 1.61 -2.20
C ARG A 19 -11.71 1.16 -1.90
N ASP A 20 -12.68 1.52 -2.74
CA ASP A 20 -14.08 1.13 -2.54
C ASP A 20 -14.26 -0.40 -2.56
N SER A 21 -13.56 -1.07 -3.48
CA SER A 21 -13.59 -2.54 -3.62
C SER A 21 -12.96 -3.24 -2.40
N ILE A 22 -11.82 -2.74 -1.91
CA ILE A 22 -11.17 -3.26 -0.70
C ILE A 22 -12.04 -3.05 0.53
N CYS A 23 -12.57 -1.84 0.72
CA CYS A 23 -13.44 -1.53 1.85
C CYS A 23 -14.66 -2.45 1.87
N THR A 24 -15.31 -2.63 0.71
CA THR A 24 -16.46 -3.54 0.56
C THR A 24 -16.09 -4.98 0.93
N ALA A 25 -14.94 -5.49 0.46
CA ALA A 25 -14.49 -6.84 0.78
C ALA A 25 -14.21 -7.01 2.28
N PHE A 26 -13.68 -5.99 2.95
CA PHE A 26 -13.35 -6.05 4.38
C PHE A 26 -14.60 -5.92 5.26
N GLU A 27 -15.56 -5.09 4.87
CA GLU A 27 -16.87 -5.01 5.52
C GLU A 27 -17.64 -6.32 5.41
N ALA A 28 -17.57 -7.01 4.26
CA ALA A 28 -18.16 -8.32 4.09
C ALA A 28 -17.56 -9.36 5.06
N ILE A 29 -16.24 -9.32 5.28
CA ILE A 29 -15.57 -10.17 6.28
C ILE A 29 -16.06 -9.87 7.70
N GLU A 30 -16.26 -8.60 8.06
CA GLU A 30 -16.87 -8.24 9.36
C GLU A 30 -18.29 -8.81 9.48
N ARG A 31 -19.10 -8.72 8.42
CA ARG A 31 -20.45 -9.30 8.40
C ARG A 31 -20.43 -10.82 8.56
N GLU A 32 -19.52 -11.52 7.89
CA GLU A 32 -19.31 -12.97 8.06
C GLU A 32 -18.98 -13.34 9.52
N ALA A 33 -18.28 -12.46 10.25
CA ALA A 33 -17.97 -12.63 11.67
C ALA A 33 -19.09 -12.13 12.62
N GLY A 34 -20.23 -11.68 12.09
CA GLY A 34 -21.35 -11.16 12.88
C GLY A 34 -21.10 -9.76 13.45
N SER A 35 -20.33 -8.93 12.74
CA SER A 35 -20.01 -7.55 13.11
C SER A 35 -20.55 -6.58 12.07
N GLU A 36 -21.24 -5.53 12.54
CA GLU A 36 -21.79 -4.47 11.69
C GLU A 36 -20.77 -3.34 11.39
N ALA A 37 -19.49 -3.53 11.76
CA ALA A 37 -18.45 -2.54 11.51
C ALA A 37 -18.38 -2.14 10.03
N SER A 38 -18.18 -0.84 9.80
CA SER A 38 -18.08 -0.24 8.46
C SER A 38 -17.01 0.85 8.45
N PHE A 39 -16.54 1.20 7.26
CA PHE A 39 -15.59 2.29 7.08
C PHE A 39 -16.25 3.65 7.29
N GLU A 40 -15.62 4.47 8.11
CA GLU A 40 -15.88 5.90 8.20
C GLU A 40 -14.93 6.64 7.26
N TYR A 41 -15.51 7.48 6.40
CA TYR A 41 -14.75 8.26 5.42
C TYR A 41 -14.63 9.71 5.85
N THR A 42 -13.40 10.18 6.03
CA THR A 42 -13.09 11.58 6.33
C THR A 42 -12.39 12.21 5.11
N PRO A 43 -13.07 13.07 4.32
CA PRO A 43 -12.40 13.86 3.30
C PRO A 43 -11.51 14.91 3.95
N TRP A 44 -10.42 15.27 3.28
CA TRP A 44 -9.52 16.33 3.71
C TRP A 44 -8.92 17.03 2.49
N GLN A 45 -8.54 18.29 2.68
CA GLN A 45 -7.83 19.08 1.68
C GLN A 45 -6.49 19.54 2.27
N ARG A 46 -5.47 19.61 1.42
CA ARG A 46 -4.14 20.06 1.81
C ARG A 46 -4.12 21.58 1.88
N GLU A 47 -3.76 22.12 3.04
CA GLU A 47 -3.47 23.55 3.19
C GLU A 47 -2.13 23.88 2.52
N THR A 48 -2.09 24.99 1.78
CA THR A 48 -0.90 25.51 1.11
C THR A 48 -0.60 26.92 1.65
N PRO A 49 0.67 27.35 1.73
CA PRO A 49 1.01 28.68 2.25
C PRO A 49 0.46 29.85 1.44
N ASP A 50 0.08 29.62 0.18
CA ASP A 50 -0.41 30.61 -0.78
C ASP A 50 -1.90 30.43 -1.12
N ASP A 51 -2.64 29.62 -0.34
CA ASP A 51 -4.05 29.27 -0.53
C ASP A 51 -4.38 28.65 -1.91
N SER A 52 -3.37 28.15 -2.63
CA SER A 52 -3.55 27.38 -3.85
C SER A 52 -4.15 25.99 -3.59
N ASP A 53 -4.80 25.38 -4.60
CA ASP A 53 -5.33 24.02 -4.46
C ASP A 53 -4.18 22.99 -4.39
N GLY A 54 -3.80 22.60 -3.17
CA GLY A 54 -2.80 21.56 -2.91
C GLY A 54 -3.32 20.14 -3.13
N GLY A 55 -4.58 19.98 -3.55
CA GLY A 55 -5.28 18.70 -3.62
C GLY A 55 -5.70 18.20 -2.24
N GLY A 56 -5.91 16.89 -2.11
CA GLY A 56 -6.43 16.32 -0.88
C GLY A 56 -6.61 14.81 -0.96
N GLY A 57 -7.53 14.28 -0.16
CA GLY A 57 -7.79 12.86 -0.15
C GLY A 57 -8.97 12.48 0.72
N THR A 58 -9.17 11.17 0.85
CA THR A 58 -10.16 10.59 1.75
C THR A 58 -9.49 9.53 2.59
N ARG A 59 -9.62 9.68 3.91
CA ARG A 59 -9.20 8.68 4.89
C ARG A 59 -10.37 7.76 5.17
N GLY A 60 -10.26 6.47 4.83
CA GLY A 60 -11.19 5.44 5.25
C GLY A 60 -10.65 4.72 6.48
N VAL A 61 -11.40 4.68 7.59
CA VAL A 61 -11.01 3.94 8.80
C VAL A 61 -12.14 3.03 9.25
N MET A 62 -11.82 1.78 9.58
CA MET A 62 -12.73 0.87 10.25
C MET A 62 -12.06 0.26 11.48
N LYS A 63 -12.85 0.06 12.53
CA LYS A 63 -12.52 -0.80 13.69
C LYS A 63 -13.67 -1.77 13.88
N GLY A 64 -13.35 -3.04 13.97
CA GLY A 64 -14.32 -4.13 14.02
C GLY A 64 -13.82 -5.33 14.79
N LYS A 65 -14.55 -6.43 14.65
CA LYS A 65 -14.31 -7.70 15.34
C LYS A 65 -13.15 -8.46 14.72
N VAL A 66 -12.97 -8.42 13.40
CA VAL A 66 -11.90 -9.10 12.68
C VAL A 66 -10.73 -8.14 12.44
N PHE A 67 -11.03 -6.93 11.99
CA PHE A 67 -10.08 -5.84 11.79
C PHE A 67 -10.05 -4.96 13.05
N GLU A 68 -9.10 -5.18 13.95
CA GLU A 68 -8.96 -4.35 15.16
C GLU A 68 -8.79 -2.86 14.79
N LYS A 69 -8.03 -2.60 13.72
CA LYS A 69 -7.98 -1.31 13.05
C LYS A 69 -7.49 -1.49 11.62
N VAL A 70 -8.21 -0.92 10.67
CA VAL A 70 -7.77 -0.84 9.27
C VAL A 70 -7.94 0.58 8.75
N GLY A 71 -6.95 1.06 8.01
CA GLY A 71 -7.01 2.31 7.26
C GLY A 71 -6.82 2.02 5.77
N VAL A 72 -7.68 2.58 4.92
CA VAL A 72 -7.54 2.56 3.46
C VAL A 72 -7.71 3.99 2.97
N ASN A 73 -6.59 4.60 2.61
CA ASN A 73 -6.52 6.02 2.30
C ASN A 73 -6.23 6.20 0.82
N VAL A 74 -6.88 7.18 0.21
CA VAL A 74 -6.56 7.67 -1.13
C VAL A 74 -6.23 9.15 -1.05
N SER A 75 -5.26 9.58 -1.85
CA SER A 75 -4.90 10.99 -1.96
C SER A 75 -4.51 11.34 -3.39
N THR A 76 -4.75 12.58 -3.77
CA THR A 76 -4.21 13.23 -4.97
C THR A 76 -3.81 14.63 -4.57
N VAL A 77 -2.52 14.88 -4.50
CA VAL A 77 -1.93 16.15 -4.04
C VAL A 77 -1.00 16.71 -5.10
N GLY A 78 -0.96 18.04 -5.18
CA GLY A 78 -0.07 18.76 -6.08
C GLY A 78 0.60 19.93 -5.37
N GLY A 79 1.56 20.54 -6.04
CA GLY A 79 2.19 21.78 -5.59
C GLY A 79 3.60 21.93 -6.11
N ALA A 80 4.38 22.76 -5.44
CA ALA A 80 5.80 22.95 -5.72
C ALA A 80 6.63 22.66 -4.48
N PHE A 81 7.79 22.04 -4.66
CA PHE A 81 8.80 21.89 -3.62
C PHE A 81 9.52 23.22 -3.37
N THR A 82 10.10 23.39 -2.18
CA THR A 82 11.05 24.49 -1.95
C THR A 82 12.30 24.27 -2.82
N PRO A 83 13.02 25.34 -3.22
CA PRO A 83 14.20 25.22 -4.07
C PRO A 83 15.25 24.22 -3.54
N GLU A 84 15.54 24.23 -2.22
CA GLU A 84 16.49 23.28 -1.64
C GLU A 84 15.97 21.84 -1.68
N PHE A 85 14.67 21.63 -1.44
CA PHE A 85 14.09 20.29 -1.42
C PHE A 85 13.94 19.72 -2.83
N ALA A 86 13.62 20.56 -3.83
CA ALA A 86 13.52 20.13 -5.23
C ALA A 86 14.80 19.43 -5.72
N LYS A 87 15.98 19.83 -5.24
CA LYS A 87 17.28 19.23 -5.62
C LYS A 87 17.46 17.77 -5.20
N SER A 88 16.77 17.34 -4.14
CA SER A 88 16.84 15.95 -3.67
C SER A 88 15.74 15.07 -4.27
N ILE A 89 14.76 15.66 -4.96
CA ILE A 89 13.63 14.93 -5.51
C ILE A 89 13.91 14.50 -6.95
N HIS A 90 13.60 13.24 -7.23
CA HIS A 90 13.79 12.65 -8.55
C HIS A 90 13.02 13.41 -9.64
N GLY A 91 13.75 13.94 -10.62
CA GLY A 91 13.17 14.67 -11.75
C GLY A 91 12.70 16.10 -11.43
N ALA A 92 12.87 16.59 -10.20
CA ALA A 92 12.59 17.98 -9.86
C ALA A 92 13.89 18.82 -9.88
N SER A 93 13.74 20.14 -9.99
CA SER A 93 14.82 21.11 -9.90
C SER A 93 14.29 22.46 -9.40
N GLU A 94 15.17 23.42 -9.12
CA GLU A 94 14.76 24.79 -8.77
C GLU A 94 13.91 25.44 -9.88
N ASP A 95 14.25 25.17 -11.14
CA ASP A 95 13.53 25.69 -12.32
C ASP A 95 12.27 24.88 -12.66
N SER A 96 12.08 23.71 -12.04
CA SER A 96 10.93 22.82 -12.25
C SER A 96 10.57 22.11 -10.94
N PRO A 97 10.07 22.85 -9.92
CA PRO A 97 9.82 22.31 -8.58
C PRO A 97 8.44 21.65 -8.47
N GLY A 98 7.62 21.72 -9.51
CA GLY A 98 6.25 21.21 -9.53
C GLY A 98 6.19 19.71 -9.36
N PHE A 99 5.17 19.24 -8.65
CA PHE A 99 4.86 17.83 -8.53
C PHE A 99 3.37 17.54 -8.46
N THR A 100 3.00 16.32 -8.79
CA THR A 100 1.71 15.73 -8.43
C THR A 100 1.94 14.30 -7.95
N ALA A 101 1.16 13.86 -6.97
CA ALA A 101 1.19 12.49 -6.48
C ALA A 101 -0.24 12.02 -6.22
N THR A 102 -0.60 10.86 -6.78
CA THR A 102 -1.87 10.19 -6.51
C THR A 102 -1.60 8.75 -6.10
N GLY A 103 -2.38 8.22 -5.15
CA GLY A 103 -2.14 6.87 -4.65
C GLY A 103 -3.19 6.36 -3.69
N ILE A 104 -3.11 5.05 -3.43
CA ILE A 104 -3.80 4.33 -2.37
C ILE A 104 -2.77 3.79 -1.38
N SER A 105 -3.06 3.87 -0.10
CA SER A 105 -2.26 3.27 0.96
C SER A 105 -3.14 2.60 2.00
N LEU A 106 -2.77 1.40 2.41
CA LEU A 106 -3.53 0.56 3.32
C LEU A 106 -2.63 -0.05 4.38
N VAL A 107 -3.13 -0.06 5.62
CA VAL A 107 -2.60 -0.91 6.70
C VAL A 107 -3.77 -1.55 7.43
N ALA A 108 -3.74 -2.86 7.60
CA ALA A 108 -4.71 -3.61 8.40
C ALA A 108 -4.02 -4.31 9.56
N HIS A 109 -4.48 -4.01 10.78
CA HIS A 109 -4.12 -4.73 12.00
C HIS A 109 -5.31 -5.58 12.46
N MET A 110 -5.08 -6.89 12.51
CA MET A 110 -6.13 -7.88 12.75
C MET A 110 -6.30 -8.16 14.24
N ALA A 111 -7.52 -8.43 14.68
CA ALA A 111 -7.82 -8.73 16.08
C ALA A 111 -7.28 -10.10 16.51
N ASN A 112 -7.39 -11.10 15.62
CA ASN A 112 -6.93 -12.46 15.84
C ASN A 112 -5.42 -12.57 15.52
N PRO A 113 -4.56 -13.07 16.44
CA PRO A 113 -3.13 -13.22 16.20
C PRO A 113 -2.78 -14.22 15.09
N HIS A 114 -3.69 -15.12 14.71
CA HIS A 114 -3.47 -16.03 13.59
C HIS A 114 -3.66 -15.36 12.22
N VAL A 115 -4.28 -14.17 12.17
CA VAL A 115 -4.44 -13.43 10.93
C VAL A 115 -3.28 -12.44 10.78
N PRO A 116 -2.53 -12.46 9.67
CA PRO A 116 -1.42 -11.54 9.46
C PRO A 116 -1.90 -10.09 9.36
N ALA A 117 -1.10 -9.16 9.91
CA ALA A 117 -1.22 -7.76 9.53
C ALA A 117 -0.72 -7.60 8.08
N VAL A 118 -1.20 -6.59 7.37
CA VAL A 118 -0.78 -6.35 5.98
C VAL A 118 -0.65 -4.87 5.71
N HIS A 119 0.28 -4.54 4.82
CA HIS A 119 0.41 -3.23 4.21
C HIS A 119 0.35 -3.37 2.69
N MET A 120 -0.25 -2.38 2.02
CA MET A 120 -0.28 -2.26 0.57
C MET A 120 -0.26 -0.78 0.20
N ASN A 121 0.52 -0.44 -0.83
CA ASN A 121 0.53 0.89 -1.42
C ASN A 121 0.68 0.77 -2.93
N THR A 122 -0.02 1.62 -3.68
CA THR A 122 0.32 1.90 -5.08
C THR A 122 0.12 3.38 -5.35
N ARG A 123 1.03 3.97 -6.14
CA ARG A 123 1.10 5.41 -6.36
C ARG A 123 1.67 5.74 -7.73
N PHE A 124 1.25 6.88 -8.26
CA PHE A 124 1.78 7.52 -9.45
C PHE A 124 2.27 8.93 -9.07
N LEU A 125 3.51 9.26 -9.44
CA LEU A 125 4.13 10.54 -9.15
C LEU A 125 4.59 11.22 -10.43
N THR A 126 4.49 12.54 -10.45
CA THR A 126 4.97 13.39 -11.52
C THR A 126 5.80 14.54 -10.95
N THR A 127 6.89 14.85 -11.62
CA THR A 127 7.77 16.01 -11.48
C THR A 127 8.17 16.42 -12.90
N GLY A 128 9.43 16.78 -13.17
CA GLY A 128 10.00 16.70 -14.52
C GLY A 128 10.11 15.28 -15.09
N LYS A 129 9.83 14.26 -14.27
CA LYS A 129 9.69 12.84 -14.66
C LYS A 129 8.34 12.30 -14.22
N ALA A 130 8.01 11.06 -14.60
CA ALA A 130 6.82 10.38 -14.10
C ALA A 130 7.14 8.90 -13.83
N TRP A 131 6.61 8.34 -12.75
CA TRP A 131 6.83 6.93 -12.42
C TRP A 131 5.73 6.37 -11.52
N PHE A 132 5.59 5.04 -11.55
CA PHE A 132 4.81 4.30 -10.56
C PHE A 132 5.72 3.75 -9.46
N GLY A 133 5.14 3.63 -8.27
CA GLY A 133 5.72 2.92 -7.14
C GLY A 133 4.63 2.19 -6.36
N GLY A 134 5.01 1.21 -5.56
CA GLY A 134 4.05 0.46 -4.78
C GLY A 134 4.58 -0.87 -4.26
N GLY A 135 3.64 -1.71 -3.86
CA GLY A 135 3.90 -3.03 -3.34
C GLY A 135 2.87 -3.46 -2.30
N GLY A 136 3.13 -4.61 -1.72
CA GLY A 136 2.36 -5.16 -0.62
C GLY A 136 3.21 -6.14 0.16
N ASP A 137 3.06 -6.14 1.48
CA ASP A 137 3.86 -6.97 2.37
C ASP A 137 3.02 -7.53 3.54
N LEU A 138 3.27 -8.80 3.84
CA LEU A 138 2.53 -9.58 4.83
C LEU A 138 3.34 -9.68 6.13
N ASN A 139 2.71 -9.38 7.25
CA ASN A 139 3.34 -9.27 8.57
C ASN A 139 2.65 -10.19 9.58
N PRO A 140 2.83 -11.52 9.46
CA PRO A 140 2.27 -12.47 10.40
C PRO A 140 3.02 -12.43 11.74
N PRO A 141 2.33 -12.23 12.88
CA PRO A 141 2.97 -12.44 14.16
C PRO A 141 3.22 -13.94 14.43
N ILE A 142 2.39 -14.80 13.85
CA ILE A 142 2.50 -16.27 13.81
C ILE A 142 2.54 -16.67 12.33
N PRO A 143 3.70 -17.06 11.78
CA PRO A 143 3.81 -17.39 10.36
C PRO A 143 3.19 -18.75 10.04
N TYR A 144 2.49 -18.79 8.91
CA TYR A 144 2.01 -20.02 8.27
C TYR A 144 2.61 -20.10 6.87
N ASP A 145 3.28 -21.21 6.56
CA ASP A 145 3.97 -21.39 5.27
C ASP A 145 3.00 -21.32 4.09
N GLU A 146 1.78 -21.85 4.27
CA GLU A 146 0.75 -21.82 3.23
C GLU A 146 0.22 -20.40 2.95
N ASP A 147 0.07 -19.56 3.97
CA ASP A 147 -0.36 -18.17 3.78
C ASP A 147 0.75 -17.34 3.11
N THR A 148 2.00 -17.57 3.51
CA THR A 148 3.17 -16.93 2.90
C THR A 148 3.29 -17.32 1.43
N ARG A 149 3.24 -18.62 1.14
CA ARG A 149 3.34 -19.15 -0.24
C ARG A 149 2.23 -18.58 -1.11
N ASP A 150 0.99 -18.59 -0.65
CA ASP A 150 -0.15 -18.18 -1.48
C ASP A 150 -0.15 -16.65 -1.70
N PHE A 151 0.24 -15.86 -0.69
CA PHE A 151 0.45 -14.41 -0.84
C PHE A 151 1.52 -14.12 -1.90
N HIS A 152 2.69 -14.73 -1.78
CA HIS A 152 3.80 -14.56 -2.72
C HIS A 152 3.43 -15.06 -4.12
N ALA A 153 2.68 -16.17 -4.24
CA ALA A 153 2.22 -16.68 -5.53
C ALA A 153 1.27 -15.70 -6.24
N ALA A 154 0.36 -15.04 -5.52
CA ALA A 154 -0.55 -14.05 -6.08
C ALA A 154 0.21 -12.84 -6.65
N PHE A 155 1.15 -12.27 -5.87
CA PHE A 155 1.99 -11.16 -6.35
C PHE A 155 2.95 -11.58 -7.46
N LYS A 156 3.48 -12.81 -7.42
CA LYS A 156 4.30 -13.36 -8.51
C LYS A 156 3.51 -13.46 -9.80
N ALA A 157 2.28 -13.96 -9.77
CA ALA A 157 1.42 -14.04 -10.95
C ALA A 157 1.14 -12.67 -11.55
N ALA A 158 0.88 -11.65 -10.72
CA ALA A 158 0.73 -10.26 -11.17
C ALA A 158 2.02 -9.72 -11.82
N CYS A 159 3.19 -10.00 -11.26
CA CYS A 159 4.46 -9.61 -11.85
C CYS A 159 4.74 -10.34 -13.19
N ASP A 160 4.62 -11.66 -13.21
CA ASP A 160 4.93 -12.51 -14.37
C ASP A 160 4.07 -12.17 -15.59
N ALA A 161 2.86 -11.64 -15.39
CA ALA A 161 1.97 -11.21 -16.47
C ALA A 161 2.49 -9.97 -17.23
N HIS A 162 3.43 -9.22 -16.65
CA HIS A 162 3.98 -7.98 -17.22
C HIS A 162 5.47 -8.14 -17.57
N ASP A 163 6.26 -8.68 -16.65
CA ASP A 163 7.68 -8.97 -16.87
C ASP A 163 8.14 -10.09 -15.91
N PRO A 164 8.64 -11.23 -16.41
CA PRO A 164 9.13 -12.33 -15.59
C PRO A 164 10.25 -11.97 -14.59
N ALA A 165 10.97 -10.86 -14.81
CA ALA A 165 12.01 -10.38 -13.90
C ALA A 165 11.46 -9.56 -12.72
N TYR A 166 10.23 -9.05 -12.80
CA TYR A 166 9.66 -8.14 -11.78
C TYR A 166 9.57 -8.79 -10.41
N TYR A 167 9.06 -10.02 -10.32
CA TYR A 167 8.87 -10.65 -9.01
C TYR A 167 10.20 -10.84 -8.29
N ALA A 168 11.23 -11.38 -8.97
CA ALA A 168 12.53 -11.61 -8.35
C ALA A 168 13.14 -10.30 -7.81
N ARG A 169 13.13 -9.25 -8.64
CA ARG A 169 13.64 -7.92 -8.27
C ARG A 169 12.85 -7.27 -7.14
N PHE A 170 11.52 -7.24 -7.24
CA PHE A 170 10.68 -6.52 -6.27
C PHE A 170 10.53 -7.26 -4.96
N LYS A 171 10.64 -8.59 -4.95
CA LYS A 171 10.70 -9.39 -3.73
C LYS A 171 12.01 -9.13 -2.98
N GLU A 172 13.14 -9.17 -3.68
CA GLU A 172 14.45 -8.86 -3.08
C GLU A 172 14.45 -7.45 -2.47
N TRP A 173 13.92 -6.46 -3.20
CA TRP A 173 13.80 -5.10 -2.68
C TRP A 173 12.87 -5.01 -1.46
N ALA A 174 11.77 -5.77 -1.42
CA ALA A 174 10.90 -5.81 -0.25
C ALA A 174 11.62 -6.37 0.99
N ASP A 175 12.42 -7.42 0.81
CA ASP A 175 13.18 -8.03 1.92
C ASP A 175 14.20 -7.04 2.52
N GLU A 176 14.86 -6.27 1.66
CA GLU A 176 15.80 -5.23 2.10
C GLU A 176 15.08 -4.04 2.74
N TYR A 177 14.02 -3.55 2.11
CA TYR A 177 13.32 -2.34 2.53
C TYR A 177 12.60 -2.52 3.87
N PHE A 178 11.98 -3.69 4.11
CA PHE A 178 11.24 -3.97 5.34
C PHE A 178 12.09 -4.64 6.43
N PHE A 179 13.43 -4.55 6.34
CA PHE A 179 14.33 -4.99 7.40
C PHE A 179 14.36 -3.99 8.56
N ILE A 180 14.50 -4.48 9.79
CA ILE A 180 14.68 -3.64 11.00
C ILE A 180 16.13 -3.80 11.48
N PRO A 181 17.07 -2.95 11.01
CA PRO A 181 18.51 -3.11 11.26
C PRO A 181 18.88 -3.32 12.73
N HIS A 182 18.35 -2.50 13.63
CA HIS A 182 18.69 -2.56 15.04
C HIS A 182 18.11 -3.79 15.77
N ARG A 183 17.17 -4.51 15.15
CA ARG A 183 16.61 -5.78 15.66
C ARG A 183 17.19 -7.01 14.96
N GLY A 184 17.81 -6.84 13.78
CA GLY A 184 18.32 -7.94 12.97
C GLY A 184 17.21 -8.85 12.40
N VAL A 185 15.98 -8.33 12.24
CA VAL A 185 14.82 -9.10 11.75
C VAL A 185 14.03 -8.29 10.72
N ALA A 186 13.39 -8.99 9.77
CA ALA A 186 12.41 -8.38 8.88
C ALA A 186 11.10 -8.07 9.65
N ARG A 187 10.36 -7.07 9.19
CA ARG A 187 9.04 -6.67 9.75
C ARG A 187 7.98 -7.77 9.59
N GLY A 188 8.13 -8.62 8.57
CA GLY A 188 7.22 -9.69 8.21
C GLY A 188 7.86 -10.69 7.25
N VAL A 189 7.03 -11.36 6.44
CA VAL A 189 7.47 -12.33 5.41
C VAL A 189 7.61 -11.68 4.02
N GLY A 190 7.63 -10.35 3.97
CA GLY A 190 7.82 -9.58 2.74
C GLY A 190 6.62 -9.67 1.79
N GLY A 191 6.93 -9.58 0.50
CA GLY A 191 5.98 -9.52 -0.60
C GLY A 191 6.68 -8.93 -1.82
N ILE A 192 6.18 -7.81 -2.33
CA ILE A 192 6.90 -7.02 -3.34
C ILE A 192 6.99 -5.55 -2.92
N PHE A 193 8.08 -4.90 -3.33
CA PHE A 193 8.28 -3.46 -3.22
C PHE A 193 8.94 -2.94 -4.50
N TYR A 194 8.40 -1.88 -5.06
CA TYR A 194 8.94 -1.21 -6.22
C TYR A 194 8.78 0.30 -6.11
N ASP A 195 9.79 1.00 -6.61
CA ASP A 195 9.73 2.44 -6.88
C ASP A 195 10.49 2.70 -8.18
N HIS A 196 10.36 3.92 -8.71
CA HIS A 196 11.02 4.32 -9.96
C HIS A 196 10.69 3.39 -11.15
N LEU A 197 9.43 2.97 -11.26
CA LEU A 197 8.94 2.35 -12.48
C LEU A 197 8.63 3.44 -13.52
N GLU A 198 9.71 3.98 -14.10
CA GLU A 198 9.73 5.21 -14.91
C GLU A 198 8.83 5.16 -16.14
N CYS A 199 8.15 6.26 -16.44
CA CYS A 199 7.29 6.45 -17.61
C CYS A 199 7.89 7.52 -18.52
N ALA A 200 8.59 7.10 -19.57
CA ALA A 200 9.19 8.00 -20.56
C ALA A 200 8.17 8.54 -21.58
N ASP A 201 7.12 7.79 -21.84
CA ASP A 201 6.05 8.11 -22.79
C ASP A 201 4.72 7.45 -22.38
N ASP A 202 3.64 7.77 -23.11
CA ASP A 202 2.29 7.25 -22.87
C ASP A 202 2.25 5.72 -22.94
N ALA A 203 3.00 5.11 -23.88
CA ALA A 203 3.01 3.66 -24.05
C ALA A 203 3.63 2.96 -22.82
N GLN A 204 4.69 3.52 -22.25
CA GLN A 204 5.28 3.03 -21.01
C GLN A 204 4.36 3.27 -19.81
N TRP A 205 3.69 4.43 -19.78
CA TRP A 205 2.69 4.70 -18.75
C TRP A 205 1.57 3.66 -18.76
N GLU A 206 0.99 3.32 -19.92
CA GLU A 206 -0.09 2.33 -20.02
C GLU A 206 0.36 0.95 -19.50
N ARG A 207 1.60 0.53 -19.83
CA ARG A 207 2.16 -0.73 -19.33
C ARG A 207 2.31 -0.72 -17.81
N HIS A 208 2.88 0.33 -17.25
CA HIS A 208 3.12 0.44 -15.81
C HIS A 208 1.82 0.66 -15.01
N PHE A 209 0.85 1.34 -15.62
CA PHE A 209 -0.48 1.48 -15.05
C PHE A 209 -1.19 0.13 -15.01
N ALA A 210 -1.19 -0.64 -16.10
CA ALA A 210 -1.76 -2.00 -16.12
C ALA A 210 -1.12 -2.91 -15.06
N PHE A 211 0.21 -2.90 -14.93
CA PHE A 211 0.90 -3.62 -13.85
C PHE A 211 0.43 -3.18 -12.46
N THR A 212 0.35 -1.87 -12.23
CA THR A 212 -0.13 -1.31 -10.96
C THR A 212 -1.57 -1.71 -10.65
N GLN A 213 -2.43 -1.83 -11.66
CA GLN A 213 -3.79 -2.33 -11.49
C GLN A 213 -3.79 -3.81 -11.07
N ASP A 214 -2.97 -4.65 -11.71
CA ASP A 214 -2.89 -6.07 -11.38
C ASP A 214 -2.29 -6.34 -10.00
N VAL A 215 -1.33 -5.52 -9.55
CA VAL A 215 -0.85 -5.53 -8.15
C VAL A 215 -2.01 -5.28 -7.17
N GLY A 216 -2.84 -4.28 -7.45
CA GLY A 216 -4.02 -3.97 -6.64
C GLY A 216 -5.07 -5.09 -6.63
N ARG A 217 -5.34 -5.69 -7.78
CA ARG A 217 -6.27 -6.83 -7.90
C ARG A 217 -5.74 -8.08 -7.20
N ALA A 218 -4.45 -8.37 -7.32
CA ALA A 218 -3.83 -9.50 -6.64
C ALA A 218 -3.95 -9.39 -5.13
N PHE A 219 -3.71 -8.20 -4.56
CA PHE A 219 -3.93 -7.93 -3.14
C PHE A 219 -5.41 -8.17 -2.73
N LEU A 220 -6.34 -7.58 -3.49
CA LEU A 220 -7.78 -7.67 -3.23
C LEU A 220 -8.28 -9.12 -3.31
N ASP A 221 -7.69 -9.95 -4.16
CA ASP A 221 -8.03 -11.37 -4.26
C ASP A 221 -7.47 -12.16 -3.07
N ILE A 222 -6.16 -12.06 -2.80
CA ILE A 222 -5.49 -13.00 -1.90
C ILE A 222 -5.72 -12.67 -0.42
N PHE A 223 -5.64 -11.39 -0.03
CA PHE A 223 -5.66 -11.04 1.40
C PHE A 223 -6.98 -11.39 2.09
N PRO A 224 -8.17 -11.13 1.50
CA PRO A 224 -9.45 -11.60 2.06
C PRO A 224 -9.52 -13.11 2.27
N GLN A 225 -8.89 -13.91 1.40
CA GLN A 225 -8.83 -15.36 1.57
C GLN A 225 -8.00 -15.75 2.79
N LEU A 226 -6.83 -15.12 2.98
CA LEU A 226 -5.98 -15.36 4.14
C LEU A 226 -6.69 -14.98 5.46
N VAL A 227 -7.41 -13.86 5.46
CA VAL A 227 -8.21 -13.44 6.63
C VAL A 227 -9.26 -14.50 6.98
N ARG A 228 -10.06 -14.95 6.01
CA ARG A 228 -11.11 -15.94 6.24
C ARG A 228 -10.60 -17.28 6.75
N ARG A 229 -9.42 -17.72 6.30
CA ARG A 229 -8.79 -18.97 6.78
C ARG A 229 -8.53 -18.95 8.28
N ARG A 230 -8.22 -17.78 8.85
CA ARG A 230 -7.66 -17.65 10.21
C ARG A 230 -8.57 -16.94 11.19
N MET A 231 -9.50 -16.10 10.73
CA MET A 231 -10.25 -15.17 11.60
C MET A 231 -11.06 -15.87 12.70
N GLY A 232 -11.50 -17.11 12.47
CA GLY A 232 -12.27 -17.91 13.43
C GLY A 232 -11.44 -18.83 14.34
N MET A 233 -10.11 -18.84 14.22
CA MET A 233 -9.25 -19.68 15.09
C MET A 233 -9.27 -19.17 16.53
N GLU A 234 -9.33 -20.07 17.50
CA GLU A 234 -9.10 -19.72 18.91
C GLU A 234 -7.63 -19.35 19.12
N TRP A 235 -7.36 -18.45 20.07
CA TRP A 235 -6.00 -18.08 20.45
C TRP A 235 -5.82 -18.00 21.96
N SER A 236 -4.60 -18.26 22.39
CA SER A 236 -4.14 -18.20 23.77
C SER A 236 -3.57 -16.82 24.13
N ALA A 237 -3.39 -16.57 25.43
CA ALA A 237 -2.75 -15.34 25.91
C ALA A 237 -1.30 -15.19 25.42
N PRO A 238 -0.46 -16.24 25.35
CA PRO A 238 0.87 -16.16 24.73
C PRO A 238 0.83 -15.74 23.25
N GLU A 239 -0.08 -16.29 22.45
CA GLU A 239 -0.22 -15.93 21.03
C GLU A 239 -0.63 -14.46 20.85
N LYS A 240 -1.56 -13.98 21.68
CA LYS A 240 -1.92 -12.56 21.69
C LYS A 240 -0.75 -11.67 22.11
N ARG A 241 0.05 -12.09 23.11
CA ARG A 241 1.28 -11.36 23.50
C ARG A 241 2.27 -11.28 22.33
N GLN A 242 2.50 -12.38 21.63
CA GLN A 242 3.37 -12.40 20.44
C GLN A 242 2.90 -11.40 19.37
N GLN A 243 1.60 -11.32 19.11
CA GLN A 243 1.04 -10.30 18.23
C GLN A 243 1.36 -8.87 18.69
N LEU A 244 1.22 -8.57 19.98
CA LEU A 244 1.53 -7.25 20.53
C LEU A 244 3.01 -6.88 20.40
N GLU A 245 3.92 -7.85 20.59
CA GLU A 245 5.36 -7.65 20.39
C GLU A 245 5.69 -7.33 18.92
N TRP A 246 5.07 -8.05 17.98
CA TRP A 246 5.23 -7.77 16.54
C TRP A 246 4.63 -6.42 16.13
N ARG A 247 3.54 -5.98 16.77
CA ARG A 247 3.04 -4.60 16.59
C ARG A 247 4.02 -3.55 17.10
N GLY A 248 4.75 -3.84 18.18
CA GLY A 248 5.86 -3.01 18.65
C GLY A 248 6.94 -2.85 17.58
N ARG A 249 7.38 -3.96 16.98
CA ARG A 249 8.34 -3.96 15.86
C ARG A 249 7.80 -3.20 14.64
N TYR A 250 6.51 -3.37 14.32
CA TYR A 250 5.87 -2.62 13.25
C TYR A 250 5.94 -1.11 13.51
N ALA A 251 5.68 -0.66 14.73
CA ALA A 251 5.82 0.74 15.11
C ALA A 251 7.26 1.23 15.05
N GLU A 252 8.23 0.44 15.54
CA GLU A 252 9.66 0.76 15.45
C GLU A 252 10.11 0.96 14.01
N PHE A 253 9.66 0.11 13.09
CA PHE A 253 9.95 0.28 11.67
C PHE A 253 9.45 1.63 11.17
N ASN A 254 8.13 1.89 11.30
CA ASN A 254 7.50 3.07 10.70
C ASN A 254 7.90 4.41 11.35
N LEU A 255 8.48 4.40 12.55
CA LEU A 255 8.91 5.62 13.25
C LEU A 255 10.40 5.92 13.07
N VAL A 256 11.21 4.95 12.66
CA VAL A 256 12.68 5.09 12.59
C VAL A 256 13.19 5.02 11.15
N TYR A 257 12.54 4.24 10.29
CA TYR A 257 12.95 3.97 8.91
C TYR A 257 11.86 4.38 7.93
#